data_AF-Q02AV1-F1
#
_entry.id   AF-Q02AV1-F1
#
_cell.length_a   1.000
_cell.length_b   1.000
_cell.length_c   1.000
_cell.angle_alpha   90.00
_cell.angle_beta   90.00
_cell.angle_gamma   90.00
#
_symmetry.space_group_name_H-M   'P 1'
#
loop_
_entity.id
_entity.type
_entity.pdbx_description
1 polymer ?
#
loop_
_entity_poly.entity_id
_entity_poly.type
_entity_poly.pdbx_seq_one_letter_code
_entity_poly.pdbx_strand_id
1 'polypeptide(L)'
;MSRHPLFKAYIALVAVCFFWGTTYLGIRMALESFPPMVLVCVRYMISGSLMLLFARVRGLYLPKGKELAWACFSGLLTLGIGNGALVYSETMVPSGIAGLIVTISPFWMVGAEALLPGGARLHAPTIGGMAIGLAGAAMLFTPDPGTHGVDHKLVIGFLVLTFGMAGWSFGSIIQRRKTGKAHPVVAGGVQQLAAGLAMIPITLASGDLTIHWKTRGVTAILYLVTFGSLVGYSAYVYAMDRLPVAIVSIYPYVNAVVAVALGWLFYREPFGIRETLSMIVIFAGVAVVKRYSQKPPEKVLSAARR
;
A
#
# COMPACT_ATOMS: atom_id res chain seq x y z
N MET A 1 -20.20 16.60 19.75
CA MET A 1 -19.26 16.82 18.62
C MET A 1 -19.51 15.93 17.38
N SER A 2 -20.60 15.13 17.31
CA SER A 2 -20.87 14.19 16.20
C SER A 2 -22.07 14.58 15.30
N ARG A 3 -22.18 15.84 14.84
CA ARG A 3 -23.33 16.30 14.04
C ARG A 3 -23.13 16.31 12.51
N HIS A 4 -21.91 16.06 12.01
CA HIS A 4 -21.67 16.03 10.56
C HIS A 4 -21.87 14.60 10.01
N PRO A 5 -22.65 14.39 8.92
CA PRO A 5 -22.94 13.06 8.37
C PRO A 5 -21.68 12.29 7.94
N LEU A 6 -20.60 13.01 7.65
CA LEU A 6 -19.30 12.43 7.27
C LEU A 6 -18.33 12.20 8.42
N PHE A 7 -18.69 12.53 9.67
CA PHE A 7 -17.78 12.42 10.82
C PHE A 7 -17.20 11.01 10.97
N LYS A 8 -18.03 9.97 10.84
CA LYS A 8 -17.59 8.56 10.87
C LYS A 8 -16.63 8.22 9.74
N ALA A 9 -16.82 8.79 8.55
CA ALA A 9 -15.96 8.53 7.39
C ALA A 9 -14.58 9.17 7.56
N TYR A 10 -14.50 10.37 8.15
CA TYR A 10 -13.23 10.98 8.53
C TYR A 10 -12.51 10.20 9.64
N ILE A 11 -13.22 9.68 10.64
CA ILE A 11 -12.62 8.77 11.64
C ILE A 11 -12.07 7.51 10.97
N ALA A 12 -12.80 6.93 10.03
CA ALA A 12 -12.32 5.78 9.27
C ALA A 12 -11.05 6.14 8.48
N LEU A 13 -11.00 7.31 7.82
CA LEU A 13 -9.80 7.77 7.14
C LEU A 13 -8.63 7.95 8.10
N VAL A 14 -8.84 8.55 9.28
CA VAL A 14 -7.79 8.68 10.32
C VAL A 14 -7.31 7.30 10.77
N ALA A 15 -8.21 6.34 10.95
CA ALA A 15 -7.85 4.96 11.29
C ALA A 15 -7.00 4.30 10.19
N VAL A 16 -7.31 4.54 8.91
CA VAL A 16 -6.47 4.07 7.79
C VAL A 16 -5.08 4.70 7.86
N CYS A 17 -5.02 6.03 7.98
CA CYS A 17 -3.77 6.79 8.07
C CYS A 17 -2.87 6.26 9.21
N PHE A 18 -3.47 5.98 10.36
CA PHE A 18 -2.73 5.52 11.52
C PHE A 18 -2.35 4.04 11.41
N PHE A 19 -3.31 3.14 11.19
CA PHE A 19 -3.05 1.69 11.20
C PHE A 19 -2.26 1.19 9.99
N TRP A 20 -2.39 1.82 8.84
CA TRP A 20 -1.52 1.51 7.70
C TRP A 20 -0.16 2.21 7.81
N GLY A 21 -0.07 3.35 8.49
CA GLY A 21 1.21 3.95 8.86
C GLY A 21 2.00 3.10 9.87
N THR A 22 1.33 2.50 10.86
CA THR A 22 1.96 1.58 11.82
C THR A 22 2.24 0.19 11.23
N THR A 23 1.68 -0.13 10.05
CA THR A 23 1.89 -1.42 9.40
C THR A 23 3.36 -1.65 9.07
N TYR A 24 4.12 -0.62 8.67
CA TYR A 24 5.57 -0.74 8.42
C TYR A 24 6.31 -1.15 9.69
N LEU A 25 6.05 -0.49 10.82
CA LEU A 25 6.59 -0.90 12.11
C LEU A 25 6.19 -2.34 12.46
N GLY A 26 4.92 -2.69 12.26
CA GLY A 26 4.39 -4.03 12.54
C GLY A 26 5.05 -5.11 11.68
N ILE A 27 5.32 -4.84 10.40
CA ILE A 27 6.03 -5.75 9.50
C ILE A 27 7.45 -5.94 10.01
N ARG A 28 8.19 -4.86 10.29
CA ARG A 28 9.54 -4.92 10.85
C ARG A 28 9.61 -5.74 12.14
N MET A 29 8.65 -5.57 13.05
CA MET A 29 8.55 -6.37 14.28
C MET A 29 8.22 -7.83 14.02
N ALA A 30 7.31 -8.11 13.09
CA ALA A 30 6.94 -9.49 12.74
C ALA A 30 8.09 -10.24 12.04
N LEU A 31 8.90 -9.55 11.24
CA LEU A 31 10.09 -10.09 10.60
C LEU A 31 11.18 -10.55 11.59
N GLU A 32 11.11 -10.13 12.86
CA GLU A 32 11.99 -10.68 13.92
C GLU A 32 11.68 -12.14 14.27
N SER A 33 10.51 -12.63 13.85
CA SER A 33 9.96 -13.96 14.15
C SER A 33 9.63 -14.79 12.93
N PHE A 34 9.15 -14.16 11.85
CA PHE A 34 8.63 -14.86 10.69
C PHE A 34 9.47 -14.53 9.46
N PRO A 35 9.85 -15.53 8.65
CA PRO A 35 10.37 -15.28 7.31
C PRO A 35 9.36 -14.45 6.49
N PRO A 36 9.83 -13.60 5.56
CA PRO A 36 8.98 -12.59 4.93
C PRO A 36 7.79 -13.19 4.17
N MET A 37 8.00 -14.29 3.44
CA MET A 37 6.93 -14.94 2.68
C MET A 37 5.95 -15.70 3.60
N VAL A 38 6.44 -16.30 4.68
CA VAL A 38 5.61 -16.90 5.74
C VAL A 38 4.72 -15.85 6.39
N LEU A 39 5.26 -14.67 6.70
CA LEU A 39 4.51 -13.56 7.29
C LEU A 39 3.33 -13.14 6.39
N VAL A 40 3.56 -13.00 5.09
CA VAL A 40 2.51 -12.65 4.11
C VAL A 40 1.44 -13.74 4.05
N CYS A 41 1.86 -15.00 3.94
CA CYS A 41 0.94 -16.16 3.94
C CYS A 41 0.05 -16.17 5.18
N VAL A 42 0.65 -16.21 6.37
CA VAL A 42 -0.06 -16.34 7.64
C VAL A 42 -0.99 -15.15 7.85
N ARG A 43 -0.49 -13.92 7.67
CA ARG A 43 -1.29 -12.70 7.85
C ARG A 43 -2.55 -12.75 7.00
N TYR A 44 -2.42 -13.00 5.70
CA TYR A 44 -3.54 -12.89 4.77
C TYR A 44 -4.45 -14.11 4.72
N MET A 45 -3.93 -15.31 5.03
CA MET A 45 -4.78 -16.48 5.23
C MET A 45 -5.69 -16.29 6.45
N ILE A 46 -5.16 -15.79 7.57
CA ILE A 46 -5.96 -15.55 8.78
C ILE A 46 -6.99 -14.46 8.52
N SER A 47 -6.57 -13.27 8.09
CA SER A 47 -7.51 -12.15 7.90
C SER A 47 -8.52 -12.41 6.79
N GLY A 48 -8.10 -13.00 5.66
CA GLY A 48 -8.98 -13.39 4.57
C GLY A 48 -10.04 -14.40 5.01
N SER A 49 -9.63 -15.42 5.76
CA SER A 49 -10.55 -16.43 6.31
C SER A 49 -11.55 -15.82 7.30
N LEU A 50 -11.10 -14.93 8.19
CA LEU A 50 -11.97 -14.25 9.15
C LEU A 50 -13.00 -13.36 8.45
N MET A 51 -12.60 -12.61 7.41
CA MET A 51 -13.51 -11.77 6.64
C MET A 51 -14.55 -12.61 5.87
N LEU A 52 -14.13 -13.73 5.27
CA LEU A 52 -15.04 -14.62 4.55
C LEU A 52 -15.96 -15.40 5.49
N LEU A 53 -15.48 -15.80 6.66
CA LEU A 53 -16.31 -16.40 7.70
C LEU A 53 -17.37 -15.41 8.18
N PHE A 54 -16.99 -14.18 8.48
CA PHE A 54 -17.92 -13.11 8.84
C PHE A 54 -18.96 -12.88 7.73
N ALA A 55 -18.52 -12.81 6.47
CA ALA A 55 -19.41 -12.66 5.33
C ALA A 55 -20.43 -13.81 5.22
N ARG A 56 -19.98 -15.04 5.45
CA ARG A 56 -20.82 -16.24 5.40
C ARG A 56 -21.85 -16.25 6.53
N VAL A 57 -21.46 -15.89 7.75
CA VAL A 57 -22.38 -15.75 8.90
C VAL A 57 -23.40 -14.64 8.65
N ARG A 58 -23.02 -13.57 7.95
CA ARG A 58 -23.90 -12.45 7.57
C ARG A 58 -24.77 -12.73 6.33
N GLY A 59 -24.67 -13.91 5.71
CA GLY A 59 -25.42 -14.24 4.51
C GLY A 59 -25.06 -13.36 3.30
N LEU A 60 -23.87 -12.77 3.28
CA LEU A 60 -23.43 -11.92 2.17
C LEU A 60 -23.18 -12.76 0.92
N TYR A 61 -23.46 -12.16 -0.24
CA TYR A 61 -23.15 -12.76 -1.54
C TYR A 61 -21.65 -13.03 -1.68
N LEU A 62 -21.29 -14.30 -1.91
CA LEU A 62 -19.93 -14.71 -2.23
C LEU A 62 -19.73 -14.71 -3.76
N PRO A 63 -18.66 -14.06 -4.27
CA PRO A 63 -18.41 -13.97 -5.70
C PRO A 63 -18.17 -15.37 -6.30
N LYS A 64 -18.58 -15.54 -7.55
CA LYS A 64 -18.42 -16.81 -8.30
C LYS A 64 -17.91 -16.56 -9.72
N GLY A 65 -17.34 -17.59 -10.34
CA GLY A 65 -16.90 -17.56 -11.73
C GLY A 65 -15.89 -16.43 -12.02
N LYS A 66 -16.16 -15.62 -13.04
CA LYS A 66 -15.28 -14.52 -13.46
C LYS A 66 -15.07 -13.47 -12.36
N GLU A 67 -16.07 -13.20 -11.55
CA GLU A 67 -15.96 -12.24 -10.44
C GLU A 67 -14.95 -12.71 -9.39
N LEU A 68 -15.01 -14.00 -9.03
CA LEU A 68 -14.05 -14.62 -8.13
C LEU A 68 -12.64 -14.57 -8.72
N ALA A 69 -12.49 -14.93 -10.00
CA ALA A 69 -11.19 -14.90 -10.68
C ALA A 69 -10.55 -13.51 -10.68
N TRP A 70 -11.32 -12.45 -10.98
CA TRP A 70 -10.81 -11.08 -10.94
C TRP A 70 -10.49 -10.60 -9.52
N ALA A 71 -11.28 -11.00 -8.52
CA ALA A 71 -10.98 -10.71 -7.12
C ALA A 71 -9.69 -11.41 -6.66
N CYS A 72 -9.49 -12.69 -7.00
CA CYS A 72 -8.25 -13.41 -6.71
C CYS A 72 -7.05 -12.78 -7.43
N PHE A 73 -7.19 -12.46 -8.71
CA PHE A 73 -6.10 -11.88 -9.51
C PHE A 73 -5.70 -10.49 -9.03
N SER A 74 -6.68 -9.62 -8.75
CA SER A 74 -6.40 -8.30 -8.17
C SER A 74 -5.75 -8.40 -6.79
N GLY A 75 -6.21 -9.33 -5.93
CA GLY A 75 -5.61 -9.59 -4.63
C GLY A 75 -4.18 -10.12 -4.71
N LEU A 76 -3.89 -11.00 -5.66
CA LEU A 76 -2.54 -11.46 -5.94
C LEU A 76 -1.62 -10.30 -6.31
N LEU A 77 -2.05 -9.39 -7.20
CA LEU A 77 -1.24 -8.24 -7.60
C LEU A 77 -1.06 -7.23 -6.45
N THR A 78 -2.10 -6.91 -5.70
CA THR A 78 -2.04 -5.90 -4.64
C THR A 78 -1.37 -6.42 -3.37
N LEU A 79 -1.84 -7.54 -2.84
CA LEU A 79 -1.42 -8.04 -1.53
C LEU A 79 -0.31 -9.09 -1.64
N GLY A 80 -0.37 -9.96 -2.65
CA GLY A 80 0.68 -10.94 -2.90
C GLY A 80 1.97 -10.26 -3.38
N ILE A 81 1.93 -9.64 -4.56
CA ILE A 81 3.07 -8.95 -5.15
C ILE A 81 3.32 -7.62 -4.44
N GLY A 82 2.32 -6.74 -4.35
CA GLY A 82 2.53 -5.40 -3.81
C GLY A 82 2.94 -5.39 -2.34
N ASN A 83 2.12 -5.98 -1.47
CA ASN A 83 2.46 -6.05 -0.05
C ASN A 83 3.55 -7.09 0.25
N GLY A 84 3.62 -8.20 -0.48
CA GLY A 84 4.72 -9.17 -0.29
C GLY A 84 6.09 -8.59 -0.64
N ALA A 85 6.18 -7.78 -1.71
CA ALA A 85 7.38 -7.02 -2.02
C ALA A 85 7.72 -6.01 -0.92
N LEU A 86 6.74 -5.34 -0.32
CA LEU A 86 6.96 -4.49 0.85
C LEU A 86 7.56 -5.28 2.02
N VAL A 87 6.93 -6.39 2.39
CA VAL A 87 7.40 -7.25 3.48
C VAL A 87 8.82 -7.75 3.23
N TYR A 88 9.14 -8.16 2.00
CA TYR A 88 10.49 -8.57 1.64
C TYR A 88 11.47 -7.39 1.66
N SER A 89 11.07 -6.22 1.14
CA SER A 89 11.92 -5.03 1.11
C SER A 89 12.32 -4.56 2.51
N GLU A 90 11.45 -4.73 3.53
CA GLU A 90 11.74 -4.37 4.91
C GLU A 90 12.79 -5.27 5.58
N THR A 91 13.22 -6.36 4.95
CA THR A 91 14.42 -7.11 5.38
C THR A 91 15.71 -6.37 5.04
N MET A 92 15.65 -5.46 4.06
CA MET A 92 16.79 -4.72 3.50
C MET A 92 16.69 -3.20 3.73
N VAL A 93 15.48 -2.68 3.91
CA VAL A 93 15.17 -1.25 4.01
C VAL A 93 14.55 -0.95 5.37
N PRO A 94 14.97 0.12 6.06
CA PRO A 94 14.30 0.60 7.27
C PRO A 94 12.81 0.88 7.03
N SER A 95 11.96 0.61 8.02
CA SER A 95 10.50 0.70 7.90
C SER A 95 10.02 2.12 7.56
N GLY A 96 10.65 3.15 8.11
CA GLY A 96 10.38 4.55 7.77
C GLY A 96 10.72 4.90 6.33
N ILE A 97 11.87 4.43 5.84
CA ILE A 97 12.32 4.62 4.45
C ILE A 97 11.39 3.88 3.48
N ALA A 98 10.99 2.65 3.81
CA ALA A 98 9.99 1.90 3.03
C ALA A 98 8.67 2.68 2.92
N GLY A 99 8.21 3.28 4.03
CA GLY A 99 7.05 4.17 4.05
C GLY A 99 7.17 5.36 3.10
N LEU A 100 8.33 6.03 3.06
CA LEU A 100 8.60 7.12 2.13
C LEU A 100 8.58 6.65 0.67
N ILE A 101 9.24 5.53 0.36
CA ILE A 101 9.29 4.98 -1.00
C ILE A 101 7.88 4.66 -1.49
N VAL A 102 7.01 4.07 -0.67
CA VAL A 102 5.61 3.75 -1.06
C VAL A 102 4.82 4.99 -1.49
N THR A 103 5.19 6.19 -1.04
CA THR A 103 4.48 7.42 -1.47
C THR A 103 4.68 7.78 -2.94
N ILE A 104 5.62 7.14 -3.65
CA ILE A 104 5.77 7.24 -5.11
C ILE A 104 4.79 6.34 -5.88
N SER A 105 3.97 5.53 -5.19
CA SER A 105 2.94 4.67 -5.82
C SER A 105 2.01 5.38 -6.82
N PRO A 106 1.64 6.68 -6.66
CA PRO A 106 0.84 7.36 -7.68
C PRO A 106 1.53 7.44 -9.05
N PHE A 107 2.87 7.39 -9.10
CA PHE A 107 3.62 7.44 -10.36
C PHE A 107 3.38 6.18 -11.19
N TRP A 108 3.35 5.02 -10.52
CA TRP A 108 3.00 3.73 -11.13
C TRP A 108 1.56 3.70 -11.60
N MET A 109 0.63 4.26 -10.81
CA MET A 109 -0.78 4.35 -11.18
C MET A 109 -0.97 5.22 -12.43
N VAL A 110 -0.37 6.41 -12.47
CA VAL A 110 -0.49 7.35 -13.59
C VAL A 110 0.18 6.80 -14.84
N GLY A 111 1.36 6.18 -14.70
CA GLY A 111 2.04 5.51 -15.81
C GLY A 111 1.21 4.34 -16.37
N ALA A 112 0.69 3.47 -15.50
CA ALA A 112 -0.18 2.37 -15.88
C ALA A 112 -1.46 2.84 -16.57
N GLU A 113 -2.11 3.89 -16.04
CA GLU A 113 -3.31 4.45 -16.66
C GLU A 113 -3.02 5.05 -18.04
N ALA A 114 -1.90 5.73 -18.23
CA ALA A 114 -1.50 6.31 -19.52
C ALA A 114 -1.21 5.26 -20.60
N LEU A 115 -0.75 4.07 -20.22
CA LEU A 115 -0.49 2.95 -21.14
C LEU A 115 -1.76 2.18 -21.53
N LEU A 116 -2.85 2.31 -20.77
CA LEU A 116 -4.09 1.59 -21.04
C LEU A 116 -4.91 2.29 -22.14
N PRO A 117 -5.64 1.54 -22.99
CA PRO A 117 -6.55 2.13 -23.97
C PRO A 117 -7.58 3.04 -23.30
N GLY A 118 -7.70 4.28 -23.78
CA GLY A 118 -8.57 5.32 -23.19
C GLY A 118 -7.99 6.02 -21.96
N GLY A 119 -6.72 5.77 -21.62
CA GLY A 119 -5.99 6.45 -20.56
C GLY A 119 -5.73 7.94 -20.83
N ALA A 120 -5.56 8.72 -19.76
CA ALA A 120 -5.15 10.11 -19.87
C ALA A 120 -3.67 10.19 -20.31
N ARG A 121 -3.37 11.06 -21.28
CA ARG A 121 -1.98 11.29 -21.71
C ARG A 121 -1.15 11.89 -20.59
N LEU A 122 0.13 11.50 -20.51
CA LEU A 122 1.10 12.16 -19.64
C LEU A 122 1.40 13.55 -20.17
N HIS A 123 1.14 14.58 -19.36
CA HIS A 123 1.47 15.97 -19.69
C HIS A 123 2.79 16.35 -19.03
N ALA A 124 3.50 17.33 -19.60
CA ALA A 124 4.81 17.77 -19.11
C ALA A 124 4.85 18.10 -17.60
N PRO A 125 3.84 18.75 -16.99
CA PRO A 125 3.84 18.98 -15.54
C PRO A 125 3.78 17.68 -14.72
N THR A 126 3.05 16.68 -15.19
CA THR A 126 2.96 15.37 -14.54
C THR A 126 4.31 14.64 -14.59
N ILE A 127 4.97 14.67 -15.74
CA ILE A 127 6.32 14.08 -15.91
C ILE A 127 7.33 14.82 -15.02
N GLY A 128 7.27 16.16 -14.97
CA GLY A 128 8.12 16.96 -14.08
C GLY A 128 7.90 16.62 -12.60
N GLY A 129 6.65 16.48 -12.16
CA GLY A 129 6.32 16.05 -10.79
C GLY A 129 6.85 14.65 -10.46
N MET A 130 6.76 13.70 -11.40
CA MET A 130 7.34 12.36 -11.26
C MET A 130 8.87 12.44 -11.14
N ALA A 131 9.53 13.22 -11.98
CA ALA A 131 10.98 13.41 -11.93
C ALA A 131 11.43 14.02 -10.60
N ILE A 132 10.73 15.04 -10.09
CA ILE A 132 11.01 15.65 -8.78
C ILE A 132 10.85 14.60 -7.68
N GLY A 133 9.76 13.84 -7.67
CA GLY A 133 9.54 12.84 -6.62
C GLY A 133 10.55 11.69 -6.66
N LEU A 134 10.95 11.24 -7.86
CA LEU A 134 12.00 10.24 -8.04
C LEU A 134 13.37 10.78 -7.62
N ALA A 135 13.67 12.05 -7.86
CA ALA A 135 14.88 12.69 -7.37
C ALA A 135 14.90 12.74 -5.83
N GLY A 136 13.77 13.08 -5.20
CA GLY A 136 13.62 13.01 -3.74
C GLY A 136 13.78 11.60 -3.18
N ALA A 137 13.29 10.58 -3.89
CA ALA A 137 13.54 9.19 -3.51
C ALA A 137 15.03 8.82 -3.67
N ALA A 138 15.68 9.22 -4.76
CA ALA A 138 17.12 8.98 -4.99
C ALA A 138 18.01 9.59 -3.90
N MET A 139 17.60 10.72 -3.31
CA MET A 139 18.30 11.34 -2.19
C MET A 139 18.36 10.45 -0.93
N LEU A 140 17.48 9.45 -0.78
CA LEU A 140 17.54 8.50 0.33
C LEU A 140 18.74 7.53 0.25
N PHE A 141 19.37 7.42 -0.93
CA PHE A 141 20.48 6.50 -1.18
C PHE A 141 21.84 7.21 -1.24
N THR A 142 21.91 8.51 -0.92
CA THR A 142 23.18 9.23 -0.91
C THR A 142 24.05 8.73 0.25
N PRO A 143 25.34 8.37 0.00
CA PRO A 143 26.23 7.89 1.04
C PRO A 143 26.37 8.91 2.18
N ASP A 144 26.48 8.41 3.41
CA ASP A 144 26.80 9.29 4.55
C ASP A 144 28.21 9.89 4.37
N PRO A 145 28.46 11.12 4.87
CA PRO A 145 29.78 11.74 4.80
C PRO A 145 30.85 10.82 5.40
N GLY A 146 31.85 10.44 4.60
CA GLY A 146 32.94 9.53 5.00
C GLY A 146 32.74 8.05 4.65
N THR A 147 31.60 7.68 4.09
CA THR A 147 31.38 6.35 3.50
C THR A 147 31.53 6.40 1.98
N HIS A 148 32.31 5.47 1.42
CA HIS A 148 32.45 5.33 -0.03
C HIS A 148 31.54 4.19 -0.52
N GLY A 149 30.47 4.55 -1.23
CA GLY A 149 29.59 3.61 -1.91
C GLY A 149 28.14 3.67 -1.47
N VAL A 150 27.24 3.25 -2.36
CA VAL A 150 25.80 3.14 -2.09
C VAL A 150 25.52 1.78 -1.46
N ASP A 151 24.66 1.72 -0.44
CA ASP A 151 24.24 0.46 0.16
C ASP A 151 23.44 -0.38 -0.86
N HIS A 152 24.06 -1.46 -1.34
CA HIS A 152 23.48 -2.34 -2.34
C HIS A 152 22.19 -3.01 -1.84
N LYS A 153 22.07 -3.33 -0.54
CA LYS A 153 20.86 -3.93 0.03
C LYS A 153 19.71 -2.93 -0.03
N LEU A 154 19.98 -1.68 0.32
CA LEU A 154 18.99 -0.61 0.26
C LEU A 154 18.46 -0.42 -1.18
N VAL A 155 19.36 -0.44 -2.18
CA VAL A 155 19.00 -0.35 -3.61
C VAL A 155 18.16 -1.54 -4.07
N ILE A 156 18.55 -2.78 -3.72
CA ILE A 156 17.74 -3.97 -4.05
C ILE A 156 16.35 -3.84 -3.42
N GLY A 157 16.28 -3.48 -2.14
CA GLY A 157 15.03 -3.30 -1.43
C GLY A 157 14.13 -2.24 -2.06
N PHE A 158 14.70 -1.12 -2.51
CA PHE A 158 13.98 -0.11 -3.29
C PHE A 158 13.43 -0.65 -4.62
N LEU A 159 14.24 -1.38 -5.39
CA LEU A 159 13.81 -1.96 -6.67
C LEU A 159 12.68 -2.99 -6.47
N VAL A 160 12.80 -3.85 -5.45
CA VAL A 160 11.75 -4.79 -5.08
C VAL A 160 10.48 -4.05 -4.68
N LEU A 161 10.58 -3.03 -3.83
CA LEU A 161 9.43 -2.26 -3.38
C LEU A 161 8.77 -1.50 -4.54
N THR A 162 9.57 -0.98 -5.45
CA THR A 162 9.13 -0.31 -6.67
C THR A 162 8.35 -1.27 -7.59
N PHE A 163 8.84 -2.48 -7.79
CA PHE A 163 8.11 -3.55 -8.48
C PHE A 163 6.79 -3.90 -7.75
N GLY A 164 6.83 -3.97 -6.42
CA GLY A 164 5.65 -4.12 -5.59
C GLY A 164 4.60 -3.03 -5.82
N MET A 165 5.02 -1.77 -5.84
CA MET A 165 4.13 -0.63 -6.09
C MET A 165 3.50 -0.68 -7.48
N ALA A 166 4.24 -1.14 -8.49
CA ALA A 166 3.66 -1.42 -9.80
C ALA A 166 2.54 -2.48 -9.71
N GLY A 167 2.82 -3.62 -9.06
CA GLY A 167 1.83 -4.67 -8.81
C GLY A 167 0.59 -4.14 -8.09
N TRP A 168 0.78 -3.35 -7.05
CA TRP A 168 -0.30 -2.70 -6.31
C TRP A 168 -1.13 -1.78 -7.20
N SER A 169 -0.50 -0.91 -7.97
CA SER A 169 -1.19 0.01 -8.88
C SER A 169 -1.99 -0.73 -9.95
N PHE A 170 -1.39 -1.72 -10.62
CA PHE A 170 -2.09 -2.51 -11.64
C PHE A 170 -3.26 -3.30 -11.03
N GLY A 171 -3.05 -3.95 -9.90
CA GLY A 171 -4.10 -4.67 -9.18
C GLY A 171 -5.27 -3.77 -8.77
N SER A 172 -4.96 -2.55 -8.30
CA SER A 172 -5.97 -1.54 -7.94
C SER A 172 -6.77 -1.06 -9.16
N ILE A 173 -6.12 -0.88 -10.31
CA ILE A 173 -6.80 -0.51 -11.56
C ILE A 173 -7.74 -1.63 -12.02
N ILE A 174 -7.29 -2.90 -11.97
CA ILE A 174 -8.11 -4.06 -12.31
C ILE A 174 -9.31 -4.16 -11.36
N GLN A 175 -9.07 -4.04 -10.06
CA GLN A 175 -10.12 -4.04 -9.04
C GLN A 175 -11.19 -2.99 -9.32
N ARG A 176 -10.79 -1.78 -9.74
CA ARG A 176 -11.70 -0.68 -10.09
C ARG A 176 -12.46 -0.94 -11.40
N ARG A 177 -11.83 -1.56 -12.41
CA ARG A 177 -12.42 -1.80 -13.74
C ARG A 177 -13.28 -3.06 -13.80
N LYS A 178 -13.03 -4.03 -12.94
CA LYS A 178 -13.69 -5.35 -12.90
C LYS A 178 -14.50 -5.51 -11.62
N THR A 179 -15.25 -4.48 -11.25
CA THR A 179 -16.13 -4.51 -10.07
C THR A 179 -17.25 -5.54 -10.25
N GLY A 180 -17.49 -6.28 -9.18
CA GLY A 180 -18.54 -7.30 -9.11
C GLY A 180 -19.73 -6.87 -8.26
N LYS A 181 -20.61 -7.83 -7.94
CA LYS A 181 -21.75 -7.62 -7.04
C LYS A 181 -21.37 -7.84 -5.57
N ALA A 182 -20.21 -8.45 -5.31
CA ALA A 182 -19.73 -8.73 -3.97
C ALA A 182 -19.57 -7.45 -3.15
N HIS A 183 -20.04 -7.54 -1.90
CA HIS A 183 -19.79 -6.50 -0.92
C HIS A 183 -18.27 -6.32 -0.74
N PRO A 184 -17.75 -5.09 -0.56
CA PRO A 184 -16.31 -4.86 -0.49
C PRO A 184 -15.56 -5.67 0.58
N VAL A 185 -16.21 -5.96 1.72
CA VAL A 185 -15.66 -6.86 2.76
C VAL A 185 -15.44 -8.28 2.21
N VAL A 186 -16.35 -8.76 1.38
CA VAL A 186 -16.22 -10.08 0.72
C VAL A 186 -15.10 -10.04 -0.30
N ALA A 187 -15.07 -9.02 -1.15
CA ALA A 187 -14.02 -8.84 -2.14
C ALA A 187 -12.62 -8.77 -1.48
N GLY A 188 -12.51 -8.03 -0.37
CA GLY A 188 -11.29 -7.97 0.44
C GLY A 188 -10.91 -9.30 1.07
N GLY A 189 -11.88 -10.04 1.62
CA GLY A 189 -11.64 -11.37 2.17
C GLY A 189 -11.11 -12.35 1.12
N VAL A 190 -11.69 -12.34 -0.09
CA VAL A 190 -11.20 -13.13 -1.23
C VAL A 190 -9.80 -12.70 -1.64
N GLN A 191 -9.55 -11.39 -1.79
CA GLN A 191 -8.24 -10.86 -2.19
C GLN A 191 -7.15 -11.29 -1.19
N GLN A 192 -7.42 -11.15 0.11
CA GLN A 192 -6.49 -11.53 1.16
C GLN A 192 -6.26 -13.05 1.15
N LEU A 193 -7.33 -13.85 1.17
CA LEU A 193 -7.16 -15.31 1.17
C LEU A 193 -6.43 -15.80 -0.09
N ALA A 194 -6.75 -15.26 -1.27
CA ALA A 194 -6.09 -15.59 -2.52
C ALA A 194 -4.60 -15.21 -2.50
N ALA A 195 -4.25 -14.03 -1.98
CA ALA A 195 -2.86 -13.62 -1.80
C ALA A 195 -2.12 -14.56 -0.85
N GLY A 196 -2.69 -14.87 0.31
CA GLY A 196 -2.09 -15.79 1.27
C GLY A 196 -1.84 -17.18 0.68
N LEU A 197 -2.81 -17.74 -0.05
CA LEU A 197 -2.68 -19.04 -0.71
C LEU A 197 -1.66 -19.01 -1.86
N ALA A 198 -1.65 -17.95 -2.67
CA ALA A 198 -0.76 -17.83 -3.82
C ALA A 198 0.72 -17.64 -3.42
N MET A 199 0.98 -17.20 -2.19
CA MET A 199 2.34 -17.05 -1.66
C MET A 199 2.89 -18.37 -1.07
N ILE A 200 2.08 -19.42 -0.92
CA ILE A 200 2.53 -20.72 -0.41
C ILE A 200 3.64 -21.33 -1.27
N PRO A 201 3.52 -21.44 -2.62
CA PRO A 201 4.59 -22.00 -3.44
C PRO A 201 5.90 -21.21 -3.34
N ILE A 202 5.81 -19.88 -3.25
CA ILE A 202 6.98 -19.00 -3.09
C ILE A 202 7.63 -19.22 -1.73
N THR A 203 6.82 -19.36 -0.69
CA THR A 203 7.28 -19.67 0.67
C THR A 203 8.01 -21.01 0.72
N LEU A 204 7.44 -22.05 0.12
CA LEU A 204 8.08 -23.37 0.04
C LEU A 204 9.36 -23.34 -0.80
N ALA A 205 9.36 -22.63 -1.94
CA ALA A 205 10.53 -22.49 -2.80
C ALA A 205 11.65 -21.68 -2.15
N SER A 206 11.33 -20.75 -1.25
CA SER A 206 12.33 -19.96 -0.52
C SER A 206 13.12 -20.79 0.51
N GLY A 207 12.61 -21.97 0.90
CA GLY A 207 13.28 -22.90 1.82
C GLY A 207 13.32 -22.46 3.29
N ASP A 208 13.06 -21.19 3.60
CA ASP A 208 13.05 -20.67 4.96
C ASP A 208 11.63 -20.65 5.54
N LEU A 209 11.35 -21.69 6.34
CA LEU A 209 10.10 -21.84 7.09
C LEU A 209 10.32 -21.66 8.60
N THR A 210 11.51 -21.25 9.02
CA THR A 210 11.88 -21.24 10.43
C THR A 210 11.21 -20.07 11.16
N ILE A 211 10.24 -20.39 12.00
CA ILE A 211 9.58 -19.40 12.85
C ILE A 211 10.29 -19.33 14.21
N HIS A 212 10.80 -18.15 14.53
CA HIS A 212 11.34 -17.84 15.85
C HIS A 212 10.26 -17.20 16.72
N TRP A 213 9.67 -17.97 17.63
CA TRP A 213 8.57 -17.54 18.49
C TRP A 213 8.98 -16.50 19.53
N LYS A 214 9.17 -15.25 19.09
CA LYS A 214 9.40 -14.09 19.96
C LYS A 214 8.07 -13.40 20.22
N THR A 215 7.82 -13.02 21.48
CA THR A 215 6.59 -12.35 21.89
C THR A 215 6.30 -11.12 21.01
N ARG A 216 7.32 -10.29 20.75
CA ARG A 216 7.19 -9.09 19.92
C ARG A 216 6.69 -9.41 18.51
N GLY A 217 7.30 -10.38 17.82
CA GLY A 217 6.89 -10.75 16.47
C GLY A 217 5.50 -11.40 16.41
N VAL A 218 5.15 -12.23 17.40
CA VAL A 218 3.80 -12.82 17.51
C VAL A 218 2.74 -11.74 17.78
N THR A 219 3.00 -10.80 18.69
CA THR A 219 2.08 -9.68 18.92
C THR A 219 1.96 -8.79 17.68
N ALA A 220 3.04 -8.62 16.92
CA ALA A 220 3.05 -7.83 15.71
C ALA A 220 2.20 -8.48 14.60
N ILE A 221 2.28 -9.81 14.39
CA ILE A 221 1.42 -10.46 13.40
C ILE A 221 -0.06 -10.41 13.79
N LEU A 222 -0.38 -10.57 15.09
CA LEU A 222 -1.76 -10.40 15.59
C LEU A 222 -2.26 -8.96 15.36
N TYR A 223 -1.40 -7.98 15.61
CA TYR A 223 -1.68 -6.57 15.31
C TYR A 223 -1.89 -6.33 13.81
N LEU A 224 -1.04 -6.88 12.94
CA LEU A 224 -1.15 -6.75 11.49
C LEU A 224 -2.41 -7.40 10.94
N VAL A 225 -2.80 -8.57 11.45
CA VAL A 225 -4.05 -9.25 11.09
C VAL A 225 -5.24 -8.38 11.52
N THR A 226 -5.26 -7.91 12.76
CA THR A 226 -6.41 -7.17 13.30
C THR A 226 -6.49 -5.74 12.76
N PHE A 227 -5.50 -4.92 13.04
CA PHE A 227 -5.51 -3.49 12.73
C PHE A 227 -5.11 -3.20 11.28
N GLY A 228 -4.06 -3.86 10.79
CA GLY A 228 -3.59 -3.66 9.41
C GLY A 228 -4.58 -4.20 8.37
N SER A 229 -5.04 -5.44 8.57
CA SER A 229 -5.80 -6.19 7.56
C SER A 229 -7.33 -6.15 7.74
N LEU A 230 -7.86 -6.27 8.96
CA LEU A 230 -9.32 -6.25 9.17
C LEU A 230 -9.85 -4.82 9.33
N VAL A 231 -9.35 -4.08 10.33
CA VAL A 231 -9.81 -2.71 10.63
C VAL A 231 -9.40 -1.75 9.54
N GLY A 232 -8.10 -1.72 9.18
CA GLY A 232 -7.57 -0.80 8.16
C GLY A 232 -8.24 -0.97 6.80
N TYR A 233 -8.40 -2.20 6.32
CA TYR A 233 -9.08 -2.45 5.05
C TYR A 233 -10.57 -2.07 5.10
N SER A 234 -11.28 -2.43 6.17
CA SER A 234 -12.70 -2.11 6.32
C SER A 234 -12.93 -0.61 6.43
N ALA A 235 -12.06 0.10 7.16
CA ALA A 235 -12.06 1.55 7.28
C ALA A 235 -11.75 2.23 5.93
N TYR A 236 -10.80 1.69 5.17
CA TYR A 236 -10.45 2.19 3.83
C TYR A 236 -11.62 2.10 2.86
N VAL A 237 -12.27 0.94 2.78
CA VAL A 237 -13.49 0.76 2.00
C VAL A 237 -14.57 1.76 2.41
N TYR A 238 -14.83 1.88 3.71
CA TYR A 238 -15.87 2.78 4.23
C TYR A 238 -15.56 4.24 3.92
N ALA A 239 -14.29 4.66 4.01
CA ALA A 239 -13.85 5.99 3.65
C ALA A 239 -13.99 6.23 2.13
N MET A 240 -13.60 5.27 1.28
CA MET A 240 -13.72 5.36 -0.18
C MET A 240 -15.18 5.44 -0.67
N ASP A 241 -16.12 4.81 0.04
CA ASP A 241 -17.55 4.87 -0.28
C ASP A 241 -18.19 6.24 0.07
N ARG A 242 -17.62 6.95 1.05
CA ARG A 242 -18.27 8.15 1.65
C ARG A 242 -17.51 9.46 1.48
N LEU A 243 -16.21 9.40 1.18
CA LEU A 243 -15.38 10.57 0.99
C LEU A 243 -14.93 10.65 -0.47
N PRO A 244 -14.72 11.86 -1.01
CA PRO A 244 -14.08 12.04 -2.30
C PRO A 244 -12.72 11.34 -2.34
N VAL A 245 -12.42 10.69 -3.47
CA VAL A 245 -11.13 10.02 -3.71
C VAL A 245 -9.93 10.97 -3.49
N ALA A 246 -10.10 12.25 -3.81
CA ALA A 246 -9.10 13.28 -3.57
C ALA A 246 -8.74 13.45 -2.08
N ILE A 247 -9.71 13.28 -1.16
CA ILE A 247 -9.50 13.32 0.29
C ILE A 247 -8.86 12.00 0.75
N VAL A 248 -9.42 10.86 0.36
CA VAL A 248 -8.90 9.55 0.81
C VAL A 248 -7.45 9.36 0.38
N SER A 249 -7.09 9.78 -0.84
CA SER A 249 -5.72 9.70 -1.36
C SER A 249 -4.66 10.48 -0.57
N ILE A 250 -5.00 11.17 0.53
CA ILE A 250 -4.02 11.74 1.47
C ILE A 250 -3.38 10.67 2.37
N TYR A 251 -4.04 9.52 2.58
CA TYR A 251 -3.58 8.53 3.56
C TYR A 251 -2.14 8.06 3.35
N PRO A 252 -1.61 7.83 2.12
CA PRO A 252 -0.25 7.32 1.94
C PRO A 252 0.82 8.28 2.49
N TYR A 253 0.59 9.60 2.43
CA TYR A 253 1.54 10.59 2.95
C TYR A 253 1.54 10.61 4.47
N VAL A 254 0.34 10.53 5.08
CA VAL A 254 0.24 10.42 6.54
C VAL A 254 0.85 9.11 7.02
N ASN A 255 0.62 8.00 6.30
CA ASN A 255 1.25 6.71 6.58
C ASN A 255 2.77 6.83 6.61
N ALA A 256 3.38 7.54 5.65
CA ALA A 256 4.82 7.71 5.59
C ALA A 256 5.37 8.51 6.78
N VAL A 257 4.68 9.59 7.19
CA VAL A 257 5.05 10.34 8.39
C VAL A 257 4.96 9.46 9.64
N VAL A 258 3.90 8.66 9.77
CA VAL A 258 3.73 7.72 10.89
C VAL A 258 4.82 6.64 10.86
N ALA A 259 5.12 6.07 9.69
CA ALA A 259 6.14 5.04 9.52
C ALA A 259 7.52 5.55 9.94
N VAL A 260 7.89 6.74 9.48
CA VAL A 260 9.15 7.41 9.85
C VAL A 260 9.22 7.71 11.34
N ALA A 261 8.17 8.31 11.91
CA ALA A 261 8.14 8.66 13.32
C ALA A 261 8.27 7.42 14.22
N LEU A 262 7.57 6.33 13.87
CA LEU A 262 7.61 5.09 14.63
C LEU A 262 8.91 4.31 14.41
N GLY A 263 9.45 4.28 13.19
CA GLY A 263 10.75 3.68 12.89
C GLY A 263 11.87 4.36 13.68
N TRP A 264 11.88 5.70 13.71
CA TRP A 264 12.80 6.48 14.54
C TRP A 264 12.61 6.19 16.04
N LEU A 265 11.37 6.13 16.52
CA LEU A 265 11.07 5.95 17.95
C LEU A 265 11.44 4.55 18.47
N PHE A 266 11.09 3.49 17.74
CA PHE A 266 11.19 2.10 18.22
C PHE A 266 12.46 1.37 17.77
N TYR A 267 12.98 1.71 16.59
CA TYR A 267 14.15 1.05 16.00
C TYR A 267 15.37 1.96 15.88
N ARG A 268 15.23 3.24 16.29
CA ARG A 268 16.29 4.26 16.14
C ARG A 268 16.75 4.35 14.69
N GLU A 269 15.82 4.17 13.75
CA GLU A 269 16.10 4.31 12.32
C GLU A 269 16.58 5.73 12.02
N PRO A 270 17.53 5.90 11.08
CA PRO A 270 18.06 7.21 10.74
C PRO A 270 16.94 8.11 10.24
N PHE A 271 16.77 9.24 10.91
CA PHE A 271 15.88 10.31 10.48
C PHE A 271 16.52 11.66 10.80
N GLY A 272 17.31 12.15 9.84
CA GLY A 272 18.02 13.41 9.91
C GLY A 272 17.60 14.36 8.79
N ILE A 273 18.54 15.23 8.42
CA ILE A 273 18.28 16.27 7.42
C ILE A 273 18.04 15.68 6.03
N ARG A 274 18.73 14.60 5.67
CA ARG A 274 18.57 13.90 4.39
C ARG A 274 17.16 13.37 4.25
N GLU A 275 16.70 12.58 5.21
CA GLU A 275 15.37 11.95 5.15
C GLU A 275 14.25 12.99 5.18
N THR A 276 14.44 14.08 5.93
CA THR A 276 13.50 15.21 5.97
C THR A 276 13.42 15.92 4.61
N LEU A 277 14.56 16.25 4.00
CA LEU A 277 14.59 16.89 2.68
C LEU A 277 14.03 15.98 1.59
N SER A 278 14.41 14.70 1.60
CA SER A 278 13.87 13.67 0.70
C SER A 278 12.35 13.59 0.81
N MET A 279 11.81 13.52 2.03
CA MET A 279 10.36 13.50 2.28
C MET A 279 9.66 14.73 1.69
N ILE A 280 10.21 15.94 1.91
CA ILE A 280 9.66 17.19 1.36
C ILE A 280 9.65 17.17 -0.17
N VAL A 281 10.77 16.77 -0.79
CA VAL A 281 10.91 16.72 -2.26
C VAL A 281 9.97 15.67 -2.86
N ILE A 282 9.85 14.50 -2.24
CA ILE A 282 8.91 13.46 -2.66
C ILE A 282 7.48 14.00 -2.59
N PHE A 283 7.07 14.58 -1.47
CA PHE A 283 5.71 15.10 -1.30
C PHE A 283 5.40 16.23 -2.29
N ALA A 284 6.36 17.12 -2.57
CA ALA A 284 6.23 18.16 -3.58
C ALA A 284 6.00 17.56 -4.99
N GLY A 285 6.84 16.60 -5.39
CA GLY A 285 6.71 15.92 -6.69
C GLY A 285 5.35 15.23 -6.86
N VAL A 286 4.91 14.50 -5.82
CA VAL A 286 3.61 13.84 -5.86
C VAL A 286 2.44 14.84 -5.84
N ALA A 287 2.55 15.96 -5.11
CA ALA A 287 1.55 17.01 -5.12
C ALA A 287 1.37 17.63 -6.53
N VAL A 288 2.47 17.83 -7.26
CA VAL A 288 2.44 18.25 -8.67
C VAL A 288 1.71 17.22 -9.53
N VAL A 289 2.08 15.93 -9.43
CA VAL A 289 1.40 14.85 -10.18
C VAL A 289 -0.10 14.83 -9.90
N LYS A 290 -0.50 14.91 -8.63
CA LYS A 290 -1.91 14.88 -8.23
C LYS A 290 -2.68 16.09 -8.78
N ARG A 291 -2.07 17.28 -8.77
CA ARG A 291 -2.68 18.52 -9.29
C ARG A 291 -2.93 18.47 -10.80
N TYR A 292 -1.98 17.93 -11.57
CA TYR A 292 -2.03 17.98 -13.03
C TYR A 292 -2.58 16.71 -13.69
N SER A 293 -2.59 15.57 -12.99
CA SER A 293 -3.18 14.33 -13.49
C SER A 293 -4.71 14.27 -13.37
N GLN A 294 -5.34 15.13 -12.54
CA GLN A 294 -6.79 15.12 -12.32
C GLN A 294 -7.58 16.10 -13.20
N LYS A 295 -7.08 16.48 -14.39
CA LYS A 295 -7.92 17.29 -15.32
C LYS A 295 -9.18 16.49 -15.70
N PRO A 296 -10.40 17.04 -15.48
CA PRO A 296 -11.61 16.40 -15.97
C PRO A 296 -11.53 16.24 -17.49
N PRO A 297 -12.09 15.18 -18.07
CA PRO A 297 -12.21 15.10 -19.52
C PRO A 297 -12.98 16.34 -20.01
N GLU A 298 -12.37 17.06 -20.95
CA GLU A 298 -12.82 18.31 -21.56
C GLU A 298 -14.22 18.24 -22.22
N LYS A 299 -14.85 17.06 -22.23
CA LYS A 299 -16.18 16.80 -22.80
C LYS A 299 -17.38 17.31 -21.96
N VAL A 300 -17.18 17.78 -20.73
CA VAL A 300 -18.29 18.30 -19.90
C VAL A 300 -18.52 19.81 -20.09
N LEU A 301 -17.54 20.56 -20.61
CA LEU A 301 -17.67 22.02 -20.79
C LEU A 301 -18.29 22.43 -22.14
N SER A 302 -18.38 21.52 -23.12
CA SER A 302 -19.07 21.81 -24.39
C SER A 302 -20.58 21.58 -24.33
N ALA A 303 -21.09 20.87 -23.32
CA ALA A 303 -22.52 20.63 -23.13
C ALA A 303 -23.21 21.73 -22.30
N ALA A 304 -22.44 22.58 -21.60
CA ALA A 304 -22.95 23.74 -20.85
C ALA A 304 -22.91 25.05 -21.67
N ARG A 305 -22.51 24.98 -22.94
CA ARG A 305 -22.43 26.13 -23.88
C ARG A 305 -23.28 25.93 -25.13
N ARG A 306 -24.24 25.01 -25.13
CA ARG A 306 -25.25 24.85 -26.17
C ARG A 306 -26.63 24.84 -25.55
#